data_AF-A0A0G0BLE9-F1
#
_entry.id   AF-A0A0G0BLE9-F1
#
_cell.length_a   1.000
_cell.length_b   1.000
_cell.length_c   1.000
_cell.angle_alpha   90.00
_cell.angle_beta   90.00
_cell.angle_gamma   90.00
#
_symmetry.space_group_name_H-M   'P 1'
#
loop_
_entity.id
_entity.type
_entity.pdbx_description
1 polymer ?
#
loop_
_entity_poly.entity_id
_entity_poly.type
_entity_poly.pdbx_seq_one_letter_code
_entity_poly.pdbx_strand_id
1 'polypeptide(L)'
;MNDQNTTIAELRKEILEFRDRRKWKKYNTVKDLAISIVIEMGELMEHFQWKSEALIKNSLKKEEQKREIQREFADVINYLFTLSDELGIDIVSAVKEKLALQEQKFPIAKMLSWEKMKEEDVWSSYHEIRKQHRLKS
;
A
#
# COMPACT_ATOMS: atom_id res chain seq x y z
N MET A 1 21.13 -6.01 -2.89
CA MET A 1 20.24 -6.79 -2.01
C MET A 1 18.82 -6.70 -2.56
N ASN A 2 17.91 -7.59 -2.16
CA ASN A 2 16.51 -7.61 -2.60
C ASN A 2 15.60 -7.88 -1.41
N ASP A 3 14.29 -7.81 -1.61
CA ASP A 3 13.27 -8.00 -0.56
C ASP A 3 13.30 -9.38 0.11
N GLN A 4 13.94 -10.39 -0.50
CA GLN A 4 14.12 -11.72 0.10
C GLN A 4 15.18 -11.74 1.21
N ASN A 5 16.17 -10.83 1.15
CA ASN A 5 17.33 -10.83 2.02
C ASN A 5 17.53 -9.51 2.78
N THR A 6 16.70 -8.50 2.53
CA THR A 6 16.67 -7.23 3.27
C THR A 6 15.47 -7.23 4.21
N THR A 7 15.71 -7.07 5.50
CA THR A 7 14.65 -6.95 6.50
C THR A 7 13.98 -5.57 6.41
N ILE A 8 12.72 -5.50 6.87
CA ILE A 8 11.99 -4.22 6.97
C ILE A 8 12.75 -3.22 7.86
N ALA A 9 13.42 -3.70 8.91
CA ALA A 9 14.20 -2.85 9.80
C ALA A 9 15.41 -2.23 9.10
N GLU A 10 16.13 -3.00 8.27
CA GLU A 10 17.25 -2.50 7.47
C GLU A 10 16.80 -1.45 6.46
N LEU A 11 15.74 -1.74 5.69
CA LEU A 11 15.20 -0.79 4.71
C LEU A 11 14.72 0.51 5.38
N ARG A 12 13.95 0.40 6.48
CA ARG A 12 13.51 1.58 7.25
C ARG A 12 14.71 2.39 7.71
N LYS A 13 15.76 1.75 8.23
CA LYS A 13 16.97 2.44 8.68
C LYS A 13 17.63 3.21 7.55
N GLU A 14 17.82 2.60 6.38
CA GLU A 14 18.43 3.27 5.21
C GLU A 14 17.65 4.52 4.78
N ILE A 15 16.32 4.45 4.77
CA ILE A 15 15.42 5.57 4.42
C ILE A 15 15.56 6.71 5.45
N LEU A 16 15.53 6.39 6.74
CA LEU A 16 15.63 7.41 7.79
C LEU A 16 17.03 8.05 7.83
N GLU A 17 18.10 7.26 7.64
CA GLU A 17 19.45 7.78 7.51
C GLU A 17 19.61 8.68 6.28
N PHE A 18 18.92 8.38 5.17
CA PHE A 18 18.89 9.25 4.00
C PHE A 18 18.25 10.61 4.31
N ARG A 19 17.10 10.62 5.00
CA ARG A 19 16.41 11.83 5.49
C ARG A 19 17.32 12.63 6.43
N ASP A 20 17.90 11.96 7.43
CA ASP A 20 18.58 12.60 8.55
C ASP A 20 19.92 13.20 8.13
N ARG A 21 20.68 12.53 7.24
CA ARG A 21 21.92 13.09 6.66
C ARG A 21 21.70 14.41 5.92
N ARG A 22 20.48 14.64 5.43
CA ARG A 22 20.09 15.88 4.74
C ARG A 22 19.43 16.90 5.66
N LYS A 23 19.29 16.58 6.95
CA LYS A 23 18.58 17.40 7.94
C LYS A 23 17.15 17.74 7.50
N TRP A 24 16.52 16.83 6.77
CA TRP A 24 15.17 17.04 6.23
C TRP A 24 14.08 16.82 7.27
N LYS A 25 14.40 16.18 8.40
CA LYS A 25 13.45 15.97 9.50
C LYS A 25 12.70 17.24 9.93
N LYS A 26 13.33 18.41 9.87
CA LYS A 26 12.68 19.71 10.19
C LYS A 26 11.58 20.16 9.22
N TYR A 27 11.52 19.59 8.02
CA TYR A 27 10.49 19.84 7.00
C TYR A 27 9.43 18.72 6.96
N ASN A 28 9.69 17.60 7.63
CA ASN A 28 8.84 16.41 7.59
C ASN A 28 7.76 16.47 8.68
N THR A 29 6.89 17.48 8.61
CA THR A 29 5.71 17.49 9.50
C THR A 29 4.78 16.33 9.15
N VAL A 30 4.06 15.79 10.14
CA VAL A 30 3.09 14.70 9.93
C VAL A 30 2.11 14.99 8.80
N LYS A 31 1.62 16.25 8.73
CA LYS A 31 0.70 16.71 7.69
C LYS A 31 1.36 16.66 6.30
N ASP A 32 2.58 17.18 6.19
CA ASP A 32 3.25 17.29 4.89
C ASP A 32 3.67 15.89 4.37
N LEU A 33 4.12 15.00 5.26
CA LEU A 33 4.38 13.60 4.92
C LEU A 33 3.12 12.86 4.45
N ALA A 34 1.98 13.07 5.11
CA ALA A 34 0.70 12.50 4.68
C ALA A 34 0.27 13.03 3.30
N ILE A 35 0.49 14.31 3.02
CA ILE A 35 0.25 14.92 1.71
C ILE A 35 1.18 14.30 0.66
N SER A 36 2.48 14.17 0.95
CA SER A 36 3.44 13.54 0.04
C SER A 36 3.00 12.12 -0.35
N ILE A 37 2.56 11.29 0.59
CA ILE A 37 2.04 9.95 0.27
C ILE A 37 0.92 9.99 -0.77
N VAL A 38 -0.01 10.96 -0.66
CA VAL A 38 -1.11 11.10 -1.60
C VAL A 38 -0.63 11.58 -2.97
N ILE A 39 0.36 12.48 -3.00
CA ILE A 39 0.97 12.96 -4.25
C ILE A 39 1.63 11.80 -4.99
N GLU A 40 2.54 11.06 -4.34
CA GLU A 40 3.25 9.93 -4.98
C GLU A 40 2.30 8.79 -5.38
N MET A 41 1.23 8.57 -4.60
CA MET A 41 0.17 7.65 -4.99
C MET A 41 -0.56 8.14 -6.25
N GLY A 42 -0.74 9.45 -6.40
CA GLY A 42 -1.25 10.08 -7.61
C GLY A 42 -0.35 9.82 -8.81
N GLU A 43 0.96 10.06 -8.67
CA GLU A 43 1.96 9.80 -9.72
C GLU A 43 1.96 8.32 -10.14
N LEU A 44 1.90 7.40 -9.17
CA LEU A 44 1.72 5.97 -9.44
C LEU A 44 0.43 5.69 -10.24
N MET A 45 -0.67 6.34 -9.90
CA MET A 45 -1.96 6.16 -10.57
C MET A 45 -1.98 6.70 -12.01
N GLU A 46 -1.20 7.73 -12.33
CA GLU A 46 -1.10 8.30 -13.70
C GLU A 46 -0.63 7.26 -14.72
N HIS A 47 0.16 6.28 -14.30
CA HIS A 47 0.58 5.19 -15.18
C HIS A 47 -0.58 4.32 -15.69
N PHE A 48 -1.70 4.31 -14.99
CA PHE A 48 -2.88 3.51 -15.33
C PHE A 48 -4.07 4.34 -15.80
N GLN A 49 -4.06 5.64 -15.53
CA GLN A 49 -5.15 6.56 -15.86
C GLN A 49 -5.45 6.56 -17.37
N TRP A 50 -6.73 6.57 -17.72
CA TRP A 50 -7.25 6.63 -19.10
C TRP A 50 -6.85 5.48 -20.04
N LYS A 51 -6.31 4.37 -19.50
CA LYS A 51 -5.90 3.20 -20.28
C LYS A 51 -6.85 2.03 -20.04
N SER A 52 -7.12 1.26 -21.09
CA SER A 52 -7.78 -0.03 -20.95
C SER A 52 -6.79 -1.08 -20.42
N GLU A 53 -7.32 -2.16 -19.84
CA GLU A 53 -6.52 -3.31 -19.39
C GLU A 53 -5.56 -3.85 -20.47
N ALA A 54 -6.01 -3.90 -21.72
CA ALA A 54 -5.17 -4.34 -22.83
C ALA A 54 -4.00 -3.39 -23.10
N LEU A 55 -4.25 -2.08 -23.02
CA LEU A 55 -3.21 -1.05 -23.18
C LEU A 55 -2.23 -1.06 -22.01
N ILE A 56 -2.70 -1.22 -20.77
CA ILE A 56 -1.84 -1.36 -19.58
C ILE A 56 -0.94 -2.57 -19.76
N LYS A 57 -1.49 -3.75 -20.05
CA LYS A 57 -0.72 -4.98 -20.27
C LYS A 57 0.33 -4.83 -21.37
N ASN A 58 0.02 -4.11 -22.45
CA ASN A 58 0.99 -3.86 -23.51
C ASN A 58 2.09 -2.88 -23.07
N SER A 59 1.73 -1.82 -22.34
CA SER A 59 2.68 -0.84 -21.81
C SER A 59 3.69 -1.48 -20.85
N LEU A 60 3.20 -2.38 -19.99
CA LEU A 60 4.03 -3.12 -19.03
C LEU A 60 5.02 -4.10 -19.68
N LYS A 61 4.96 -4.36 -20.99
CA LYS A 61 6.01 -5.12 -21.69
C LYS A 61 7.29 -4.30 -21.87
N LYS A 62 7.22 -2.97 -21.75
CA LYS A 62 8.36 -2.07 -21.86
C LYS A 62 9.04 -1.95 -20.49
N GLU A 63 10.31 -2.29 -20.41
CA GLU A 63 11.06 -2.20 -19.15
C GLU A 63 11.14 -0.77 -18.60
N GLU A 64 11.15 0.25 -19.47
CA GLU A 64 11.09 1.64 -19.02
C GLU A 64 9.81 1.95 -18.25
N GLN A 65 8.65 1.46 -18.73
CA GLN A 65 7.38 1.69 -18.04
C GLN A 65 7.37 1.05 -16.65
N LYS A 66 7.96 -0.15 -16.52
CA LYS A 66 8.10 -0.82 -15.22
C LYS A 66 9.02 -0.04 -14.29
N ARG A 67 10.10 0.55 -14.81
CA ARG A 67 11.04 1.35 -14.00
C ARG A 67 10.39 2.61 -13.45
N GLU A 68 9.60 3.32 -14.25
CA GLU A 68 8.86 4.50 -13.74
C GLU A 68 7.89 4.09 -12.63
N ILE A 69 7.07 3.04 -12.86
CA ILE A 69 6.18 2.51 -11.82
C ILE A 69 6.96 2.11 -10.56
N GLN A 70 8.12 1.46 -10.69
CA GLN A 70 8.97 1.08 -9.56
C GLN A 70 9.46 2.29 -8.74
N ARG A 71 9.72 3.44 -9.38
CA ARG A 71 10.10 4.67 -8.68
C ARG A 71 8.94 5.18 -7.83
N GLU A 72 7.75 5.30 -8.40
CA GLU A 72 6.57 5.76 -7.65
C GLU A 72 6.21 4.81 -6.48
N PHE A 73 6.36 3.50 -6.69
CA PHE A 73 6.23 2.53 -5.60
C PHE A 73 7.24 2.79 -4.48
N ALA A 74 8.49 3.07 -4.82
CA ALA A 74 9.53 3.35 -3.85
C ALA A 74 9.24 4.67 -3.10
N ASP A 75 8.76 5.70 -3.78
CA ASP A 75 8.47 6.99 -3.16
C ASP A 75 7.29 6.92 -2.18
N VAL A 76 6.21 6.22 -2.53
CA VAL A 76 5.12 5.92 -1.59
C VAL A 76 5.64 5.19 -0.35
N ILE A 77 6.49 4.18 -0.53
CA ILE A 77 7.07 3.39 0.58
C ILE A 77 7.98 4.27 1.45
N ASN A 78 8.81 5.11 0.85
CA ASN A 78 9.72 6.02 1.56
C ASN A 78 8.96 6.96 2.49
N TYR A 79 7.88 7.58 2.00
CA TYR A 79 7.07 8.47 2.83
C TYR A 79 6.26 7.71 3.88
N LEU A 80 5.77 6.50 3.60
CA LEU A 80 5.11 5.66 4.61
C LEU A 80 6.05 5.31 5.77
N PHE A 81 7.29 4.90 5.47
CA PHE A 81 8.28 4.63 6.51
C PHE A 81 8.63 5.89 7.30
N THR A 82 8.83 7.01 6.61
CA THR A 82 9.15 8.28 7.26
C THR A 82 8.01 8.76 8.16
N LEU A 83 6.76 8.67 7.70
CA LEU A 83 5.57 9.01 8.49
C LEU A 83 5.39 8.08 9.69
N SER A 84 5.64 6.77 9.51
CA SER A 84 5.60 5.82 10.62
C SER A 84 6.61 6.15 11.71
N ASP A 85 7.78 6.69 11.33
CA ASP A 85 8.81 7.13 12.26
C ASP A 85 8.36 8.35 13.07
N GLU A 86 7.79 9.36 12.42
CA GLU A 86 7.28 10.56 13.11
C GLU A 86 6.06 10.25 14.00
N LEU A 87 5.26 9.23 13.68
CA LEU A 87 4.10 8.81 14.46
C LEU A 87 4.40 7.73 15.51
N GLY A 88 5.62 7.18 15.55
CA GLY A 88 5.96 6.07 16.44
C GLY A 88 5.23 4.76 16.11
N ILE A 89 4.87 4.55 14.84
CA ILE A 89 4.15 3.36 14.38
C ILE A 89 5.15 2.25 14.03
N ASP A 90 4.93 1.07 14.60
CA ASP A 90 5.56 -0.17 14.13
C ASP A 90 4.73 -0.77 12.99
N ILE A 91 5.21 -0.58 11.75
CA ILE A 91 4.48 -1.02 10.54
C ILE A 91 4.23 -2.53 10.55
N VAL A 92 5.19 -3.34 11.01
CA VAL A 92 5.05 -4.80 11.02
C VAL A 92 3.89 -5.22 11.93
N SER A 93 3.81 -4.66 13.13
CA SER A 93 2.75 -4.91 14.09
C SER A 93 1.41 -4.42 13.57
N ALA A 94 1.36 -3.19 13.03
CA ALA A 94 0.14 -2.62 12.44
C ALA A 94 -0.41 -3.48 11.29
N VAL A 95 0.45 -3.97 10.40
CA VAL A 95 0.07 -4.86 9.30
C VAL A 95 -0.41 -6.22 9.83
N LYS A 96 0.31 -6.82 10.79
CA LYS A 96 -0.09 -8.11 11.38
C LYS A 96 -1.45 -8.05 12.09
N GLU A 97 -1.67 -6.99 12.87
CA GLU A 97 -2.97 -6.75 13.50
C GLU A 97 -4.06 -6.59 12.43
N LYS A 98 -3.79 -5.79 11.39
CA LYS A 98 -4.75 -5.59 10.31
C LYS A 98 -5.08 -6.89 9.56
N LEU A 99 -4.10 -7.77 9.33
CA LEU A 99 -4.31 -9.08 8.71
C LEU A 99 -5.17 -9.98 9.61
N ALA A 100 -4.91 -10.04 10.90
CA ALA A 100 -5.73 -10.82 11.84
C ALA A 100 -7.20 -10.35 11.86
N LEU A 101 -7.42 -9.03 11.84
CA LEU A 101 -8.76 -8.45 11.73
C LEU A 101 -9.43 -8.77 10.38
N GLN A 102 -8.65 -8.80 9.29
CA GLN A 102 -9.17 -9.17 7.97
C GLN A 102 -9.53 -10.65 7.89
N GLU A 103 -8.77 -11.54 8.51
CA GLU A 103 -9.08 -12.97 8.58
C GLU A 103 -10.42 -13.23 9.28
N GLN A 104 -10.67 -12.51 10.38
CA GLN A 104 -11.96 -12.57 11.08
C GLN A 104 -13.11 -11.98 10.25
N LYS A 105 -12.85 -10.86 9.55
CA LYS A 105 -13.83 -10.17 8.72
C LYS A 105 -14.17 -10.93 7.43
N PHE A 106 -13.21 -11.62 6.86
CA PHE A 106 -13.32 -12.34 5.60
C PHE A 106 -12.82 -13.79 5.74
N PRO A 107 -13.56 -14.67 6.45
CA PRO A 107 -13.11 -16.05 6.67
C PRO A 107 -12.93 -16.82 5.36
N ILE A 108 -11.85 -17.61 5.24
CA ILE A 108 -11.49 -18.37 4.02
C ILE A 108 -12.67 -19.19 3.49
N ALA A 109 -13.37 -19.93 4.36
CA ALA A 109 -14.51 -20.76 3.93
C ALA A 109 -15.61 -19.95 3.22
N LYS A 110 -15.85 -18.71 3.67
CA LYS A 110 -16.80 -17.79 3.03
C LYS A 110 -16.24 -17.26 1.71
N MET A 111 -14.95 -16.88 1.66
CA MET A 111 -14.32 -16.38 0.43
C MET A 111 -14.26 -17.45 -0.67
N LEU A 112 -13.96 -18.70 -0.33
CA LEU A 112 -13.98 -19.81 -1.28
C LEU A 112 -15.40 -20.11 -1.80
N SER A 113 -16.45 -19.81 -1.03
CA SER A 113 -17.82 -19.96 -1.52
C SER A 113 -18.16 -18.96 -2.64
N TRP A 114 -17.48 -17.81 -2.69
CA TRP A 114 -17.70 -16.76 -3.68
C TRP A 114 -17.26 -17.17 -5.09
N GLU A 115 -16.33 -18.13 -5.22
CA GLU A 115 -15.89 -18.63 -6.54
C GLU A 115 -17.03 -19.26 -7.36
N LYS A 116 -18.09 -19.72 -6.68
CA LYS A 116 -19.27 -20.36 -7.30
C LYS A 116 -20.46 -19.43 -7.40
N MET A 117 -20.33 -18.20 -6.91
CA MET A 117 -21.40 -17.19 -6.90
C MET A 117 -21.38 -16.37 -8.18
N LYS A 118 -22.52 -15.78 -8.52
CA LYS A 118 -22.56 -14.73 -9.54
C LYS A 118 -21.92 -13.46 -8.99
N GLU A 119 -21.41 -12.62 -9.88
CA GLU A 119 -20.68 -11.41 -9.49
C GLU A 119 -21.54 -10.46 -8.63
N GLU A 120 -22.82 -10.31 -8.98
CA GLU A 120 -23.79 -9.50 -8.23
C GLU A 120 -23.98 -9.98 -6.78
N ASP A 121 -23.94 -11.30 -6.56
CA ASP A 121 -24.11 -11.94 -5.25
C ASP A 121 -22.83 -11.78 -4.40
N VAL A 122 -21.65 -11.79 -5.03
CA VAL A 122 -20.36 -11.51 -4.40
C VAL A 122 -20.33 -10.07 -3.86
N TRP A 123 -20.69 -9.10 -4.69
CA TRP A 123 -20.72 -7.69 -4.27
C TRP A 123 -21.76 -7.44 -3.16
N SER A 124 -22.92 -8.06 -3.25
CA SER A 124 -23.95 -8.01 -2.20
C SER A 124 -23.42 -8.56 -0.87
N SER A 125 -22.78 -9.74 -0.90
CA SER A 125 -22.15 -10.37 0.26
C SER A 125 -21.01 -9.52 0.85
N TYR A 126 -20.17 -8.93 -0.01
CA TYR A 126 -19.09 -8.03 0.39
C TYR A 126 -19.60 -6.79 1.12
N HIS A 127 -20.63 -6.14 0.58
CA HIS A 127 -21.24 -4.97 1.18
C HIS A 127 -21.89 -5.28 2.53
N GLU A 128 -22.53 -6.44 2.66
CA GLU A 128 -23.09 -6.90 3.94
C GLU A 128 -22.00 -7.07 5.01
N ILE A 129 -20.92 -7.78 4.69
CA ILE A 129 -19.76 -7.94 5.60
C ILE A 129 -19.20 -6.56 5.99
N ARG A 130 -19.03 -5.65 5.04
CA ARG A 130 -18.55 -4.29 5.37
C ARG A 130 -19.49 -3.55 6.30
N LYS A 131 -20.80 -3.64 6.11
CA LYS A 131 -21.79 -2.98 6.96
C LYS A 131 -21.76 -3.52 8.38
N GLN A 132 -21.70 -4.84 8.55
CA GLN A 132 -21.63 -5.49 9.87
C GLN A 132 -20.38 -5.11 10.65
N HIS A 133 -19.24 -4.98 9.97
CA HIS A 133 -17.96 -4.65 10.61
C HIS A 133 -17.69 -3.15 10.76
N ARG A 134 -18.39 -2.26 10.03
CA ARG A 134 -18.29 -0.80 10.21
C ARG A 134 -18.93 -0.32 11.52
N LEU A 135 -19.82 -1.12 12.11
CA LEU A 135 -20.50 -0.82 13.38
C LEU A 135 -19.73 -1.29 14.62
N LYS A 136 -18.59 -1.98 14.44
CA LYS A 136 -17.80 -2.61 15.52
C LYS A 136 -16.39 -2.02 15.68
N SER A 137 -16.03 -1.01 14.89
CA SER A 137 -14.75 -0.27 14.92
C SER A 137 -14.98 1.18 15.28
#